data_AF-A0A2E5J6L0-F1
#
_entry.id   AF-A0A2E5J6L0-F1
#
_cell.length_a   1.000
_cell.length_b   1.000
_cell.length_c   1.000
_cell.angle_alpha   90.00
_cell.angle_beta   90.00
_cell.angle_gamma   90.00
#
_symmetry.space_group_name_H-M   'P 1'
#
loop_
_entity.id
_entity.type
_entity.pdbx_description
1 polymer ?
#
loop_
_entity_poly.entity_id
_entity_poly.type
_entity_poly.pdbx_seq_one_letter_code
_entity_poly.pdbx_strand_id
1 'polypeptide(L)'
;MTSKKFNILLKLKKLKKNKSLRSLNLLIKEEKKLSKISRTLEEMLKISNYPKNEILSTGLLRQISNYQEKLQKKLETSNNRKKYLSSEISTNLKHISKLNKQTESIKEKIFELKKEQSDFKERKAEINILNKSSF
;
A
#
# COMPACT_ATOMS: atom_id res chain seq x y z
N MET A 1 34.03 9.76 -5.94
CA MET A 1 32.68 9.72 -6.57
C MET A 1 31.80 8.51 -6.17
N THR A 2 32.19 7.68 -5.20
CA THR A 2 31.50 6.41 -4.86
C THR A 2 30.31 6.54 -3.89
N SER A 3 30.12 7.67 -3.22
CA SER A 3 29.14 7.82 -2.14
C SER A 3 27.68 7.94 -2.60
N LYS A 4 27.40 8.62 -3.73
CA LYS A 4 26.01 8.85 -4.20
C LYS A 4 25.32 7.57 -4.65
N LYS A 5 25.97 6.78 -5.53
CA LYS A 5 25.42 5.53 -6.07
C LYS A 5 25.24 4.47 -4.97
N PHE A 6 26.21 4.38 -4.05
CA PHE A 6 26.15 3.50 -2.88
C PHE A 6 25.05 3.90 -1.89
N ASN A 7 24.91 5.20 -1.60
CA ASN A 7 23.82 5.70 -0.74
C ASN A 7 22.44 5.48 -1.35
N ILE A 8 22.30 5.61 -2.68
CA ILE A 8 21.06 5.28 -3.39
C ILE A 8 20.75 3.79 -3.24
N LEU A 9 21.72 2.90 -3.45
CA LEU A 9 21.58 1.46 -3.26
C LEU A 9 21.15 1.09 -1.82
N LEU A 10 21.76 1.72 -0.82
CA LEU A 10 21.37 1.52 0.59
C LEU A 10 19.96 2.01 0.88
N LYS A 11 19.57 3.18 0.36
CA LYS A 11 18.19 3.69 0.47
C LYS A 11 17.20 2.75 -0.21
N LEU A 12 17.49 2.27 -1.42
CA LEU A 12 16.67 1.29 -2.13
C LEU A 12 16.57 -0.04 -1.36
N LYS A 13 17.66 -0.53 -0.76
CA LYS A 13 17.66 -1.73 0.08
C LYS A 13 16.78 -1.54 1.33
N LYS A 14 16.85 -0.37 1.97
CA LYS A 14 15.98 -0.02 3.12
C LYS A 14 14.51 0.10 2.70
N LEU A 15 14.22 0.73 1.56
CA LEU A 15 12.88 0.81 0.99
C LEU A 15 12.30 -0.57 0.63
N LYS A 16 13.10 -1.45 0.02
CA LYS A 16 12.69 -2.85 -0.27
C LYS A 16 12.41 -3.66 1.00
N LYS A 17 13.12 -3.37 2.10
CA LYS A 17 12.92 -4.01 3.42
C LYS A 17 11.76 -3.40 4.22
N ASN A 18 11.16 -2.30 3.76
CA ASN A 18 10.04 -1.68 4.45
C ASN A 18 8.83 -2.63 4.47
N LYS A 19 8.47 -3.08 5.69
CA LYS A 19 7.39 -4.05 5.93
C LYS A 19 6.04 -3.55 5.39
N SER A 20 5.75 -2.26 5.55
CA SER A 20 4.50 -1.64 5.10
C SER A 20 4.41 -1.57 3.57
N LEU A 21 5.50 -1.21 2.89
CA LEU A 21 5.55 -1.19 1.43
C LEU A 21 5.44 -2.59 0.83
N ARG A 22 6.11 -3.58 1.46
CA ARG A 22 6.00 -4.99 1.06
C ARG A 22 4.59 -5.52 1.27
N SER A 23 3.96 -5.21 2.40
CA SER A 23 2.57 -5.58 2.70
C SER A 23 1.61 -4.98 1.66
N LEU A 24 1.71 -3.68 1.38
CA LEU A 24 0.87 -3.02 0.38
C LEU A 24 1.00 -3.64 -1.02
N ASN A 25 2.24 -3.92 -1.45
CA ASN A 25 2.49 -4.59 -2.73
C ASN A 25 1.92 -6.01 -2.79
N LEU A 26 1.91 -6.74 -1.67
CA LEU A 26 1.30 -8.07 -1.60
C LEU A 26 -0.23 -7.97 -1.71
N LEU A 27 -0.85 -7.04 -0.97
CA LEU A 27 -2.29 -6.80 -1.01
C LEU A 27 -2.77 -6.42 -2.42
N ILE A 28 -2.04 -5.53 -3.11
CA ILE A 28 -2.34 -5.14 -4.50
C ILE A 28 -2.22 -6.33 -5.46
N LYS A 29 -1.20 -7.18 -5.29
CA LYS A 29 -1.05 -8.39 -6.11
C LYS A 29 -2.20 -9.37 -5.87
N GLU A 30 -2.63 -9.51 -4.63
CA GLU A 30 -3.76 -10.37 -4.26
C GLU A 30 -5.07 -9.85 -4.85
N GLU A 31 -5.33 -8.55 -4.77
CA GLU A 31 -6.51 -7.90 -5.37
C GLU A 31 -6.59 -8.16 -6.90
N LYS A 32 -5.47 -8.04 -7.60
CA LYS A 32 -5.40 -8.36 -9.04
C LYS A 32 -5.71 -9.83 -9.33
N LYS A 33 -5.24 -10.75 -8.48
CA LYS A 33 -5.56 -12.18 -8.63
C LYS A 33 -7.05 -12.44 -8.39
N LEU A 34 -7.62 -11.88 -7.32
CA LEU A 34 -9.05 -12.00 -7.02
C LEU A 34 -9.92 -11.45 -8.14
N SER A 35 -9.54 -10.32 -8.74
CA SER A 35 -10.26 -9.75 -9.88
C SER A 35 -10.32 -10.70 -11.09
N LYS A 36 -9.25 -11.46 -11.34
CA LYS A 36 -9.25 -12.50 -12.37
C LYS A 36 -10.15 -13.67 -11.99
N ILE A 37 -10.06 -14.15 -10.75
CA ILE A 37 -10.88 -15.25 -10.23
C ILE A 37 -12.36 -14.91 -10.32
N SER A 38 -12.77 -13.72 -9.88
CA SER A 38 -14.17 -13.28 -9.97
C SER A 38 -14.69 -13.26 -11.41
N ARG A 39 -13.90 -12.74 -12.37
CA ARG A 39 -14.28 -12.77 -13.79
C ARG A 39 -14.49 -14.18 -14.31
N THR A 40 -13.56 -15.10 -14.01
CA THR A 40 -13.67 -16.50 -14.43
C THR A 40 -14.89 -17.17 -13.81
N LEU A 41 -15.19 -16.92 -12.53
CA LEU A 41 -16.37 -17.46 -11.86
C LEU A 41 -17.69 -16.92 -12.46
N GLU A 42 -17.73 -15.63 -12.81
CA GLU A 42 -18.88 -15.03 -13.49
C GLU A 42 -19.10 -15.59 -14.89
N GLU A 43 -18.02 -15.83 -15.64
CA GLU A 43 -18.07 -16.50 -16.95
C GLU A 43 -18.58 -17.94 -16.82
N MET A 44 -18.06 -18.70 -15.85
CA MET A 44 -18.52 -20.07 -15.56
C MET A 44 -20.00 -20.10 -15.18
N LEU A 45 -20.49 -19.12 -14.40
CA LEU A 45 -21.90 -18.99 -14.06
C LEU A 45 -22.75 -18.75 -15.30
N LYS A 46 -22.33 -17.85 -16.19
CA LYS A 46 -23.05 -17.57 -17.46
C LYS A 46 -23.13 -18.80 -18.36
N ILE A 47 -22.05 -19.58 -18.43
CA ILE A 47 -21.99 -20.82 -19.22
C ILE A 47 -22.84 -21.92 -18.59
N SER A 48 -22.92 -21.96 -17.26
CA SER A 48 -23.71 -22.97 -16.52
C SER A 48 -25.22 -22.76 -16.55
N ASN A 49 -25.72 -21.81 -17.35
CA ASN A 49 -27.15 -21.58 -17.50
C ASN A 49 -27.87 -22.81 -18.07
N TYR A 50 -29.13 -22.98 -17.69
CA TYR A 50 -29.95 -24.06 -18.22
C TYR A 50 -30.06 -23.92 -19.75
N PRO A 51 -29.81 -24.98 -20.54
CA PRO A 51 -30.00 -24.95 -21.97
C PRO A 51 -31.45 -24.62 -22.30
N LYS A 52 -31.64 -23.70 -23.25
CA LYS A 52 -32.97 -23.31 -23.71
C LYS A 52 -33.51 -24.39 -24.64
N ASN A 53 -34.79 -24.74 -24.48
CA ASN A 53 -35.53 -25.70 -25.31
C ASN A 53 -35.05 -27.16 -25.22
N GLU A 54 -34.34 -27.53 -24.17
CA GLU A 54 -33.98 -28.93 -23.89
C GLU A 54 -34.79 -29.50 -22.72
N ILE A 55 -35.25 -30.74 -22.87
CA ILE A 55 -35.89 -31.48 -21.77
C ILE A 55 -34.76 -32.06 -20.91
N LEU A 56 -34.58 -31.48 -19.73
CA LEU A 56 -33.57 -31.91 -18.78
C LEU A 56 -34.12 -32.98 -17.83
N SER A 57 -33.33 -34.02 -17.59
CA SER A 57 -33.64 -34.96 -16.51
C SER A 57 -33.53 -34.28 -15.15
N THR A 58 -34.29 -34.76 -14.17
CA THR A 58 -34.22 -34.28 -12.77
C THR A 58 -32.80 -34.37 -12.19
N GLY A 59 -32.04 -35.42 -12.56
CA GLY A 59 -30.65 -35.58 -12.18
C GLY A 59 -29.75 -34.47 -12.73
N LEU A 60 -29.91 -34.12 -14.01
CA LEU A 60 -29.14 -33.07 -14.66
C LEU A 60 -29.49 -31.67 -14.11
N LEU A 61 -30.77 -31.40 -13.85
CA LEU A 61 -31.21 -30.17 -13.17
C LEU A 61 -30.55 -30.01 -11.80
N ARG A 62 -30.52 -31.07 -11.00
CA ARG A 62 -29.89 -31.06 -9.68
C ARG A 62 -28.37 -30.85 -9.77
N GLN A 63 -27.71 -31.43 -10.77
CA GLN A 63 -26.28 -31.23 -11.00
C GLN A 63 -25.96 -29.78 -11.38
N ILE A 64 -26.72 -29.18 -12.31
CA ILE A 64 -26.55 -27.79 -12.73
C ILE A 64 -26.80 -26.86 -11.53
N SER A 65 -27.88 -27.07 -10.78
CA SER A 65 -28.22 -26.27 -9.60
C SER A 65 -27.12 -26.34 -8.52
N ASN A 66 -26.65 -27.55 -8.17
CA ASN A 66 -25.55 -27.73 -7.21
C ASN A 66 -24.25 -27.06 -7.68
N TYR A 67 -23.98 -27.09 -8.99
CA TYR A 67 -22.80 -26.45 -9.57
C TYR A 67 -22.89 -24.92 -9.50
N GLN A 68 -24.05 -24.35 -9.88
CA GLN A 68 -24.33 -22.92 -9.76
C GLN A 68 -24.20 -22.43 -8.31
N GLU A 69 -24.77 -23.18 -7.35
CA GLU A 69 -24.67 -22.85 -5.92
C GLU A 69 -23.20 -22.81 -5.44
N LYS A 70 -22.38 -23.79 -5.85
CA LYS A 70 -20.95 -23.81 -5.55
C LYS A 70 -20.21 -22.61 -6.14
N LEU A 71 -20.53 -22.22 -7.38
CA LEU A 71 -19.92 -21.05 -8.01
C LEU A 71 -20.34 -19.76 -7.30
N GLN A 72 -21.61 -19.61 -6.93
CA GLN A 72 -22.11 -18.45 -6.19
C GLN A 72 -21.43 -18.31 -4.82
N LYS A 73 -21.29 -19.40 -4.06
CA LYS A 73 -20.56 -19.41 -2.78
C LYS A 73 -19.10 -18.98 -2.94
N LYS A 74 -18.42 -19.42 -4.01
CA LYS A 74 -17.04 -19.00 -4.31
C LYS A 74 -16.98 -17.52 -4.70
N LEU A 75 -17.95 -17.02 -5.46
CA LEU A 75 -18.02 -15.62 -5.85
C LEU A 75 -18.26 -14.72 -4.62
N GLU A 76 -19.16 -15.12 -3.72
CA GLU A 76 -19.41 -14.43 -2.47
C GLU A 76 -18.15 -14.34 -1.59
N THR A 77 -17.45 -15.47 -1.44
CA THR A 77 -16.16 -15.51 -0.71
C THR A 77 -15.13 -14.57 -1.34
N SER A 78 -15.02 -14.57 -2.67
CA SER A 78 -14.13 -13.66 -3.40
C SER A 78 -14.48 -12.19 -3.17
N ASN A 79 -15.77 -11.86 -3.20
CA ASN A 79 -16.27 -10.50 -2.98
C ASN A 79 -16.01 -10.03 -1.55
N ASN A 80 -16.23 -10.89 -0.55
CA ASN A 80 -15.92 -10.59 0.85
C ASN A 80 -14.42 -10.34 1.03
N ARG A 81 -13.56 -11.17 0.42
CA ARG A 81 -12.11 -10.95 0.45
C ARG A 81 -11.71 -9.64 -0.24
N LYS A 82 -12.34 -9.28 -1.35
CA LYS A 82 -12.10 -8.00 -2.04
C LYS A 82 -12.44 -6.80 -1.16
N LYS A 83 -13.59 -6.84 -0.46
CA LYS A 83 -13.99 -5.80 0.50
C LYS A 83 -12.95 -5.66 1.63
N TYR A 84 -12.54 -6.80 2.20
CA TYR A 84 -11.50 -6.83 3.23
C TYR A 84 -10.19 -6.21 2.73
N LEU A 85 -9.68 -6.63 1.57
CA LEU A 85 -8.43 -6.09 1.00
C LEU A 85 -8.51 -4.59 0.75
N SER A 86 -9.63 -4.10 0.22
CA SER A 86 -9.84 -2.66 0.01
C SER A 86 -9.76 -1.87 1.33
N SER A 87 -10.37 -2.40 2.40
CA SER A 87 -10.30 -1.79 3.73
C SER A 87 -8.87 -1.76 4.30
N GLU A 88 -8.10 -2.83 4.09
CA GLU A 88 -6.73 -2.96 4.58
C GLU A 88 -5.78 -2.04 3.80
N ILE A 89 -5.92 -1.96 2.47
CA ILE A 89 -5.21 -1.01 1.61
C ILE A 89 -5.51 0.43 2.05
N SER A 90 -6.79 0.78 2.25
CA SER A 90 -7.20 2.12 2.69
C SER A 90 -6.58 2.49 4.05
N THR A 91 -6.61 1.56 5.01
CA THR A 91 -6.00 1.76 6.34
C THR A 91 -4.50 1.98 6.23
N ASN A 92 -3.80 1.16 5.43
CA ASN A 92 -2.36 1.32 5.21
C ASN A 92 -2.01 2.65 4.54
N LEU A 93 -2.82 3.13 3.59
CA LEU A 93 -2.64 4.45 2.98
C LEU A 93 -2.82 5.59 4.00
N LYS A 94 -3.79 5.48 4.90
CA LYS A 94 -3.96 6.46 6.00
C LYS A 94 -2.74 6.49 6.92
N HIS A 95 -2.17 5.33 7.26
CA HIS A 95 -0.94 5.26 8.05
C HIS A 95 0.26 5.90 7.34
N ILE A 96 0.43 5.66 6.03
CA ILE A 96 1.47 6.30 5.23
C ILE A 96 1.28 7.83 5.22
N SER A 97 0.05 8.32 5.05
CA SER A 97 -0.23 9.76 5.09
C SER A 97 0.15 10.40 6.43
N LYS A 98 -0.17 9.75 7.55
CA LYS A 98 0.23 10.22 8.90
C LYS A 98 1.76 10.29 9.04
N LEU A 99 2.48 9.27 8.60
CA LEU A 99 3.95 9.24 8.62
C LEU A 99 4.55 10.34 7.76
N ASN A 100 3.97 10.63 6.60
CA ASN A 100 4.43 11.72 5.73
C ASN A 100 4.27 13.08 6.43
N LYS A 101 3.13 13.35 7.08
CA LYS A 101 2.92 14.58 7.85
C LYS A 101 3.94 14.73 8.99
N GLN A 102 4.20 13.65 9.73
CA GLN A 102 5.23 13.64 10.77
C GLN A 102 6.62 13.91 10.18
N THR A 103 6.92 13.36 9.02
CA THR A 103 8.21 13.56 8.33
C THR A 103 8.41 15.01 7.93
N GLU A 104 7.38 15.70 7.41
CA GLU A 104 7.46 17.12 7.08
C GLU A 104 7.66 17.99 8.33
N SER A 105 6.90 17.75 9.40
CA SER A 105 7.09 18.48 10.67
C SER A 105 8.50 18.28 11.25
N ILE A 106 9.07 17.08 11.16
CA ILE A 106 10.46 16.82 11.58
C ILE A 106 11.45 17.58 10.70
N LYS A 107 11.23 17.67 9.38
CA LYS A 107 12.11 18.42 8.49
C LYS A 107 12.09 19.92 8.79
N GLU A 108 10.92 20.50 9.03
CA GLU A 108 10.75 21.89 9.44
C GLU A 108 11.54 22.15 10.72
N LYS A 109 11.37 21.29 11.74
CA LYS A 109 12.08 21.42 13.01
C LYS A 109 13.60 21.29 12.87
N ILE A 110 14.08 20.38 12.01
CA ILE A 110 15.51 20.28 11.68
C ILE A 110 16.02 21.56 11.01
N PHE A 111 15.21 22.18 10.15
CA PHE A 111 15.57 23.43 9.49
C PHE A 111 15.66 24.58 10.50
N GLU A 112 14.68 24.73 11.39
CA GLU A 112 14.68 25.72 12.48
C GLU A 112 15.91 25.56 13.37
N LEU A 113 16.18 24.34 13.86
CA LEU A 113 17.35 24.06 14.72
C LEU A 113 18.67 24.39 14.03
N LYS A 114 18.78 24.17 12.72
CA LYS A 114 19.99 24.54 11.96
C LYS A 114 20.15 26.04 11.85
N LYS A 115 19.05 26.79 11.68
CA LYS A 115 19.06 28.24 11.64
C LYS A 115 19.49 28.80 13.00
N GLU A 116 18.84 28.37 14.08
CA GLU A 116 19.21 28.75 15.45
C GLU A 116 20.68 28.47 15.77
N GLN A 117 21.19 27.32 15.33
CA GLN A 117 22.60 26.96 15.51
C GLN A 117 23.56 27.87 14.72
N SER A 118 23.15 28.34 13.54
CA SER A 118 23.91 29.33 12.76
C SER A 118 23.93 30.68 13.47
N ASP A 119 22.75 31.18 13.85
CA ASP A 119 22.58 32.46 14.54
C ASP A 119 23.38 32.48 15.87
N PHE A 120 23.38 31.37 16.61
CA PHE A 120 24.17 31.24 17.82
C PHE A 120 25.69 31.30 17.56
N LYS A 121 26.17 30.69 16.48
CA LYS A 121 27.59 30.76 16.09
C LYS A 121 27.99 32.18 15.69
N GLU A 122 27.13 32.88 14.95
CA GLU A 122 27.36 34.27 14.53
C GLU A 122 27.44 35.19 15.75
N ARG A 123 26.46 35.15 16.65
CA ARG A 123 26.49 35.93 17.91
C ARG A 123 27.72 35.65 18.75
N LYS A 124 28.14 34.39 18.85
CA LYS A 124 29.37 34.02 19.58
C LYS A 124 30.62 34.59 18.92
N ALA A 125 30.66 34.64 17.59
CA ALA A 125 31.76 35.26 16.85
C ALA A 125 31.80 36.78 17.08
N GLU A 126 30.66 37.47 17.05
CA GLU A 126 30.54 38.91 17.31
C GLU A 126 31.03 39.28 18.72
N ILE A 127 30.60 38.54 19.76
CA ILE A 127 31.06 38.74 21.14
C ILE A 127 32.57 38.56 21.25
N ASN A 128 33.13 37.54 20.59
CA ASN A 128 34.57 37.31 20.58
C ASN A 128 35.36 38.43 19.88
N ILE A 129 34.78 39.07 18.87
CA ILE A 129 35.41 40.21 18.18
C ILE A 129 35.39 41.44 19.09
N LEU A 130 34.24 41.76 19.69
CA LEU A 130 34.08 42.88 20.63
C LEU A 130 35.04 42.79 21.83
N ASN A 131 35.20 41.58 22.40
CA ASN A 131 36.12 41.34 23.51
C ASN A 131 37.60 41.39 23.11
N LYS A 132 37.94 41.21 21.83
CA LYS A 132 39.32 41.36 21.33
C LYS A 132 39.68 42.80 21.01
N SER A 133 38.71 43.63 20.63
CA SER A 133 38.90 45.06 20.35
C SER A 133 38.96 45.95 21.60
N SER A 134 38.74 45.39 22.79
CA SER A 134 38.73 46.09 24.08
C SER A 134 40.00 45.88 24.92
N PHE A 135 41.06 45.31 24.32
CA PHE A 135 42.41 45.20 24.88
C PHE A 135 43.42 45.93 24.00
#